data_AF-A0A4S2ALN1-F1
#
_entry.id   AF-A0A4S2ALN1-F1
#
_cell.length_a   1.000
_cell.length_b   1.000
_cell.length_c   1.000
_cell.angle_alpha   90.00
_cell.angle_beta   90.00
_cell.angle_gamma   90.00
#
_symmetry.space_group_name_H-M   'P 1'
#
loop_
_entity.id
_entity.type
_entity.pdbx_description
1 polymer ?
#
loop_
_entity_poly.entity_id
_entity_poly.type
_entity_poly.pdbx_seq_one_letter_code
_entity_poly.pdbx_strand_id
1 'polypeptide(L)'
;MKKNLFYSLMTLCAVLFASCGQEEIVSDNGNGAKAPVTISVQAPVNNPLSRAGVTVPDGYTMQCIMQLLDADGNTVGAQDIKPVADGKVSFTISVDEQKDAAKALFWAEYVPTADVANKVYNTSDLRAVGYNKASFDMTDAALMAACDAFCGKLETIGNASVTLKRPFANISVQPKNPMQATGATNLEVKYSALSGYDILEGKCTATAPVTYTNASFNPADGAWFSNFFFAPADVTKFGGEVSMALTGGYERTITIRADALPLDVNMQIMAKFEIGDGNFEVDVEVDPDYEALEMKVGSYINAEGKVVRDAADAVGIVFAMEAIGSDVPANYPAELQGKEIAGYAVAIENVATGRQSLNTELLTTLIETEKALTNGTQTTDALFTGIGDVTFKTTYEKWVGEHTLNSENLTAWYIPTLVQLSAFMNTLFTMKDIPATGSDDFRSMSEFGFVNGKMFDRDVIATVNYASSTINNQGNISGVRINVVDGAVTNAQEAGIDVKGKVNQQALCRPMITIFK
;
A
#
# COMPACT_ATOMS: atom_id res chain seq x y z
N MET A 1 -63.57 21.78 -19.53
CA MET A 1 -62.41 21.91 -20.44
C MET A 1 -61.17 22.01 -19.55
N LYS A 2 -60.30 20.99 -19.50
CA LYS A 2 -58.97 20.91 -20.18
C LYS A 2 -58.15 22.20 -20.01
N LYS A 3 -56.88 22.26 -19.56
CA LYS A 3 -55.79 21.30 -19.24
C LYS A 3 -54.64 22.13 -18.61
N ASN A 4 -53.89 21.50 -17.69
CA ASN A 4 -52.42 21.48 -17.42
C ASN A 4 -51.58 22.78 -17.56
N LEU A 5 -50.66 23.05 -16.62
CA LEU A 5 -49.27 22.50 -16.60
C LEU A 5 -48.43 23.06 -15.42
N PHE A 6 -47.50 22.23 -14.92
CA PHE A 6 -46.39 22.45 -13.96
C PHE A 6 -46.61 22.18 -12.45
N TYR A 7 -46.40 20.90 -12.09
CA TYR A 7 -45.98 20.41 -10.77
C TYR A 7 -44.44 20.54 -10.67
N SER A 8 -43.89 21.20 -9.63
CA SER A 8 -43.43 20.63 -8.32
C SER A 8 -42.18 19.77 -8.43
N LEU A 9 -41.29 19.61 -7.47
CA LEU A 9 -40.96 20.22 -6.17
C LEU A 9 -39.80 19.32 -5.69
N MET A 10 -38.74 19.95 -5.21
CA MET A 10 -37.58 19.34 -4.58
C MET A 10 -38.02 18.53 -3.35
N THR A 11 -37.80 17.21 -3.31
CA THR A 11 -37.81 16.46 -2.03
C THR A 11 -36.94 15.21 -2.08
N LEU A 12 -35.96 15.23 -1.18
CA LEU A 12 -35.09 14.16 -0.71
C LEU A 12 -35.91 12.93 -0.24
N CYS A 13 -35.57 11.73 -0.70
CA CYS A 13 -36.04 10.47 -0.12
C CYS A 13 -34.88 9.49 0.02
N ALA A 14 -34.46 9.28 1.26
CA ALA A 14 -33.74 8.11 1.69
C ALA A 14 -34.63 6.87 1.49
N VAL A 15 -34.08 5.81 0.87
CA VAL A 15 -34.71 4.48 0.89
C VAL A 15 -33.69 3.48 1.41
N LEU A 16 -33.91 3.07 2.65
CA LEU A 16 -33.42 1.83 3.22
C LEU A 16 -34.00 0.65 2.42
N PHE A 17 -33.14 -0.26 1.96
CA PHE A 17 -33.55 -1.63 1.71
C PHE A 17 -32.78 -2.56 2.63
N ALA A 18 -33.47 -3.05 3.65
CA ALA A 18 -33.16 -4.33 4.25
C ALA A 18 -33.53 -5.43 3.26
N SER A 19 -32.62 -6.38 3.05
CA SER A 19 -32.92 -7.68 2.46
C SER A 19 -32.16 -8.73 3.28
N CYS A 20 -32.82 -9.23 4.32
CA CYS A 20 -32.52 -10.56 4.83
C CYS A 20 -33.01 -11.59 3.82
N GLY A 21 -32.14 -12.52 3.48
CA GLY A 21 -32.46 -13.76 2.78
C GLY A 21 -31.28 -14.70 2.90
N GLN A 22 -31.25 -15.50 3.98
CA GLN A 22 -30.61 -16.81 3.93
C GLN A 22 -31.45 -17.68 2.99
N GLU A 23 -30.85 -18.30 1.98
CA GLU A 23 -30.71 -19.76 1.92
C GLU A 23 -29.98 -20.22 0.66
N GLU A 24 -29.38 -21.40 0.84
CA GLU A 24 -29.05 -22.41 -0.17
C GLU A 24 -27.70 -22.31 -0.92
N ILE A 25 -26.74 -23.07 -0.38
CA ILE A 25 -25.72 -23.75 -1.17
C ILE A 25 -26.45 -24.76 -2.06
N VAL A 26 -26.56 -24.46 -3.34
CA VAL A 26 -26.82 -25.47 -4.38
C VAL A 26 -25.63 -25.46 -5.34
N SER A 27 -24.89 -26.56 -5.33
CA SER A 27 -23.97 -26.92 -6.39
C SER A 27 -24.75 -27.12 -7.69
N ASP A 28 -24.43 -26.36 -8.75
CA ASP A 28 -24.75 -26.84 -10.10
C ASP A 28 -23.75 -26.40 -11.16
N ASN A 29 -23.39 -27.36 -12.01
CA ASN A 29 -22.48 -27.23 -13.12
C ASN A 29 -23.22 -26.62 -14.32
N GLY A 30 -22.77 -25.45 -14.78
CA GLY A 30 -23.04 -24.95 -16.13
C GLY A 30 -24.31 -24.08 -16.30
N ASN A 31 -24.10 -22.84 -16.74
CA ASN A 31 -25.11 -21.89 -17.24
C ASN A 31 -26.10 -21.27 -16.24
N GLY A 32 -25.68 -21.00 -15.00
CA GLY A 32 -26.38 -20.02 -14.15
C GLY A 32 -26.21 -18.59 -14.69
N ALA A 33 -27.27 -17.79 -14.70
CA ALA A 33 -27.19 -16.37 -15.06
C ALA A 33 -26.21 -15.67 -14.12
N LYS A 34 -25.03 -15.28 -14.62
CA LYS A 34 -24.06 -14.52 -13.83
C LYS A 34 -24.75 -13.25 -13.31
N ALA A 35 -24.55 -12.88 -12.05
CA ALA A 35 -24.98 -11.56 -11.58
C ALA A 35 -24.05 -10.47 -12.16
N PRO A 36 -24.49 -9.21 -12.31
CA PRO A 36 -23.59 -8.11 -12.65
C PRO A 36 -22.43 -8.00 -11.66
N VAL A 37 -21.22 -7.77 -12.16
CA VAL A 37 -20.00 -7.61 -11.36
C VAL A 37 -19.78 -6.13 -11.08
N THR A 38 -19.46 -5.78 -9.84
CA THR A 38 -19.10 -4.40 -9.47
C THR A 38 -17.61 -4.30 -9.17
N ILE A 39 -16.94 -3.35 -9.83
CA ILE A 39 -15.54 -3.01 -9.58
C ILE A 39 -15.48 -1.66 -8.88
N SER A 40 -14.85 -1.65 -7.71
CA SER A 40 -14.48 -0.40 -7.04
C SER A 40 -13.09 0.02 -7.48
N VAL A 41 -12.93 1.25 -7.91
CA VAL A 41 -11.63 1.80 -8.33
C VAL A 41 -11.29 2.98 -7.44
N GLN A 42 -10.06 2.96 -6.93
CA GLN A 42 -9.50 4.03 -6.12
C GLN A 42 -8.42 4.76 -6.91
N ALA A 43 -8.72 5.98 -7.31
CA ALA A 43 -7.74 6.91 -7.84
C ALA A 43 -7.13 7.70 -6.67
N PRO A 44 -5.83 8.05 -6.72
CA PRO A 44 -5.16 8.63 -5.56
C PRO A 44 -5.45 10.14 -5.37
N VAL A 45 -6.68 10.61 -5.60
CA VAL A 45 -7.13 12.00 -5.39
C VAL A 45 -7.80 12.13 -4.04
N ASN A 46 -7.53 13.21 -3.29
CA ASN A 46 -8.04 13.39 -1.92
C ASN A 46 -7.72 12.21 -0.99
N ASN A 47 -6.64 11.47 -1.26
CA ASN A 47 -6.15 10.45 -0.36
C ASN A 47 -5.37 11.14 0.77
N PRO A 48 -5.82 11.09 2.04
CA PRO A 48 -5.05 11.62 3.16
C PRO A 48 -3.68 10.93 3.33
N LEU A 49 -3.42 9.86 2.58
CA LEU A 49 -2.21 9.03 2.58
C LEU A 49 -1.25 9.30 1.40
N SER A 50 -1.57 10.22 0.47
CA SER A 50 -0.60 10.66 -0.55
C SER A 50 0.11 11.94 -0.11
N ARG A 51 1.43 11.88 0.15
CA ARG A 51 2.23 13.01 0.70
C ARG A 51 2.19 14.32 -0.10
N ALA A 52 1.90 14.26 -1.40
CA ALA A 52 1.40 15.43 -2.13
C ALA A 52 -0.11 15.25 -2.22
N GLY A 53 -0.90 16.11 -1.57
CA GLY A 53 -2.35 16.08 -1.73
C GLY A 53 -2.67 16.20 -3.21
N VAL A 54 -3.01 15.07 -3.85
CA VAL A 54 -3.41 15.06 -5.25
C VAL A 54 -4.77 15.74 -5.28
N THR A 55 -4.72 17.03 -5.61
CA THR A 55 -5.87 17.91 -5.68
C THR A 55 -6.18 18.08 -7.16
N VAL A 56 -7.46 18.05 -7.51
CA VAL A 56 -7.88 18.29 -8.89
C VAL A 56 -7.42 19.70 -9.29
N PRO A 57 -6.65 19.86 -10.39
CA PRO A 57 -6.19 21.17 -10.83
C PRO A 57 -7.36 22.11 -11.14
N ASP A 58 -7.17 23.41 -10.87
CA ASP A 58 -8.18 24.42 -11.17
C ASP A 58 -8.59 24.38 -12.65
N GLY A 59 -9.89 24.33 -12.92
CA GLY A 59 -10.43 24.24 -14.30
C GLY A 59 -10.47 22.82 -14.88
N TYR A 60 -10.04 21.80 -14.14
CA TYR A 60 -10.10 20.39 -14.53
C TYR A 60 -11.08 19.59 -13.67
N THR A 61 -11.47 18.43 -14.19
CA THR A 61 -12.15 17.36 -13.43
C THR A 61 -11.40 16.06 -13.62
N MET A 62 -11.43 15.17 -12.63
CA MET A 62 -10.91 13.81 -12.82
C MET A 62 -12.00 12.88 -13.34
N GLN A 63 -11.67 12.09 -14.35
CA GLN A 63 -12.48 10.98 -14.83
C GLN A 63 -11.69 9.68 -14.78
N CYS A 64 -12.41 8.56 -14.74
CA CYS A 64 -11.86 7.22 -14.92
C CYS A 64 -12.56 6.52 -16.09
N ILE A 65 -11.77 5.84 -16.90
CA ILE A 65 -12.15 5.10 -18.10
C ILE A 65 -11.94 3.61 -17.80
N MET A 66 -12.95 2.79 -18.08
CA MET A 66 -12.84 1.33 -18.11
C MET A 66 -12.89 0.83 -19.55
N GLN A 67 -11.95 -0.04 -19.93
CA GLN A 67 -11.99 -0.79 -21.19
C GLN A 67 -11.96 -2.28 -20.90
N LEU A 68 -12.97 -3.01 -21.39
CA LEU A 68 -13.03 -4.47 -21.25
C LEU A 68 -12.24 -5.13 -22.38
N LEU A 69 -11.59 -6.25 -22.06
CA LEU A 69 -10.92 -7.10 -23.04
C LEU A 69 -11.37 -8.55 -22.92
N ASP A 70 -11.30 -9.29 -24.02
CA ASP A 70 -11.42 -10.75 -24.02
C ASP A 70 -10.16 -11.42 -23.44
N ALA A 71 -10.15 -12.76 -23.46
CA ALA A 71 -9.00 -13.53 -22.93
C ALA A 71 -7.71 -13.29 -23.73
N ASP A 72 -7.83 -13.08 -25.03
CA ASP A 72 -6.72 -12.83 -25.96
C ASP A 72 -6.22 -11.37 -25.91
N GLY A 73 -6.97 -10.50 -25.22
CA GLY A 73 -6.63 -9.10 -25.00
C GLY A 73 -7.21 -8.14 -26.03
N ASN A 74 -8.19 -8.56 -26.83
CA ASN A 74 -8.91 -7.69 -27.77
C ASN A 74 -10.03 -6.93 -27.05
N THR A 75 -10.31 -5.71 -27.48
CA THR A 75 -11.36 -4.87 -26.90
C THR A 75 -12.75 -5.48 -27.05
N VAL A 76 -13.50 -5.49 -25.93
CA VAL A 76 -14.89 -5.93 -25.85
C VAL A 76 -15.77 -4.72 -25.53
N GLY A 77 -16.76 -4.48 -26.37
CA GLY A 77 -17.72 -3.38 -26.18
C GLY A 77 -17.09 -1.99 -26.31
N ALA A 78 -17.80 -1.00 -25.76
CA ALA A 78 -17.34 0.38 -25.71
C ALA A 78 -16.72 0.70 -24.34
N GLN A 79 -15.88 1.72 -24.27
CA GLN A 79 -15.36 2.22 -22.99
C GLN A 79 -16.49 2.82 -22.14
N ASP A 80 -16.44 2.59 -20.83
CA ASP A 80 -17.29 3.26 -19.83
C ASP A 80 -16.46 4.37 -19.15
N ILE A 81 -16.99 5.59 -19.12
CA ILE A 81 -16.28 6.77 -18.61
C ILE A 81 -17.11 7.40 -17.50
N LYS A 82 -16.51 7.56 -16.32
CA LYS A 82 -17.19 8.10 -15.15
C LYS A 82 -16.36 9.18 -14.45
N PRO A 83 -17.00 10.22 -13.89
CA PRO A 83 -16.30 11.16 -13.02
C PRO A 83 -15.82 10.45 -11.75
N VAL A 84 -14.68 10.89 -11.22
CA VAL A 84 -14.15 10.41 -9.94
C VAL A 84 -14.56 11.39 -8.84
N ALA A 85 -15.21 10.89 -7.80
CA ALA A 85 -15.61 11.66 -6.62
C ALA A 85 -14.91 11.11 -5.38
N ASP A 86 -14.28 11.97 -4.59
CA ASP A 86 -13.55 11.59 -3.37
C ASP A 86 -12.53 10.45 -3.58
N GLY A 87 -11.85 10.46 -4.73
CA GLY A 87 -10.87 9.43 -5.09
C GLY A 87 -11.46 8.05 -5.42
N LYS A 88 -12.79 7.93 -5.50
CA LYS A 88 -13.48 6.66 -5.73
C LYS A 88 -14.38 6.72 -6.95
N VAL A 89 -14.53 5.58 -7.62
CA VAL A 89 -15.46 5.37 -8.73
C VAL A 89 -15.84 3.89 -8.80
N SER A 90 -17.06 3.59 -9.23
CA SER A 90 -17.52 2.20 -9.38
C SER A 90 -18.01 1.93 -10.80
N PHE A 91 -17.58 0.80 -11.34
CA PHE A 91 -18.02 0.27 -12.63
C PHE A 91 -18.87 -0.98 -12.42
N THR A 92 -19.84 -1.19 -13.31
CA THR A 92 -20.68 -2.38 -13.29
C THR A 92 -20.56 -3.05 -14.63
N ILE A 93 -20.11 -4.31 -14.63
CA ILE A 93 -20.00 -5.15 -15.82
C ILE A 93 -21.25 -6.02 -15.86
N SER A 94 -22.07 -5.81 -16.88
CA SER A 94 -23.32 -6.53 -17.07
C SER A 94 -23.08 -8.02 -17.34
N VAL A 95 -24.15 -8.82 -17.18
CA VAL A 95 -24.14 -10.26 -17.46
C VAL A 95 -23.77 -10.56 -18.91
N ASP A 96 -24.20 -9.69 -19.84
CA ASP A 96 -23.93 -9.85 -21.26
C ASP A 96 -22.47 -9.53 -21.59
N GLU A 97 -21.90 -8.47 -21.03
CA GLU A 97 -20.47 -8.14 -21.22
C GLU A 97 -19.57 -9.25 -20.66
N GLN A 98 -19.95 -9.89 -19.55
CA GLN A 98 -19.22 -11.02 -18.94
C GLN A 98 -19.20 -12.31 -19.78
N LYS A 99 -19.91 -12.36 -20.93
CA LYS A 99 -19.84 -13.49 -21.87
C LYS A 99 -18.53 -13.47 -22.65
N ASP A 100 -18.10 -12.26 -23.02
CA ASP A 100 -16.96 -12.04 -23.91
C ASP A 100 -15.78 -11.38 -23.19
N ALA A 101 -16.03 -10.60 -22.13
CA ALA A 101 -14.99 -9.95 -21.34
C ALA A 101 -14.35 -10.90 -20.32
N ALA A 102 -13.02 -10.95 -20.33
CA ALA A 102 -12.19 -11.67 -19.37
C ALA A 102 -11.32 -10.73 -18.51
N LYS A 103 -10.98 -9.54 -19.02
CA LYS A 103 -10.08 -8.58 -18.37
C LYS A 103 -10.68 -7.18 -18.40
N ALA A 104 -10.20 -6.30 -17.53
CA ALA A 104 -10.55 -4.87 -17.54
C ALA A 104 -9.31 -4.00 -17.34
N LEU A 105 -9.20 -2.94 -18.12
CA LEU A 105 -8.19 -1.89 -17.97
C LEU A 105 -8.83 -0.62 -17.45
N PHE A 106 -8.09 0.13 -16.64
CA PHE A 106 -8.55 1.38 -16.03
C PHE A 106 -7.53 2.49 -16.26
N TRP A 107 -8.02 3.68 -16.61
CA TRP A 107 -7.22 4.89 -16.74
C TRP A 107 -7.93 6.07 -16.08
N ALA A 108 -7.27 6.76 -15.16
CA ALA A 108 -7.78 7.98 -14.55
C ALA A 108 -6.92 9.18 -14.94
N GLU A 109 -7.57 10.24 -15.42
CA GLU A 109 -6.93 11.45 -15.96
C GLU A 109 -7.69 12.72 -15.58
N TYR A 110 -6.98 13.84 -15.67
CA TYR A 110 -7.58 15.17 -15.59
C TYR A 110 -8.01 15.64 -16.98
N VAL A 111 -9.27 16.06 -17.08
CA VAL A 111 -9.85 16.62 -18.30
C VAL A 111 -10.28 18.07 -18.08
N PRO A 112 -9.99 18.98 -19.02
CA PRO A 112 -10.45 20.36 -18.91
C PRO A 112 -11.97 20.43 -18.88
N THR A 113 -12.53 21.20 -17.94
CA THR A 113 -13.98 21.38 -17.82
C THR A 113 -14.58 22.15 -19.00
N ALA A 114 -13.82 23.08 -19.56
CA ALA A 114 -14.27 23.94 -20.65
C ALA A 114 -14.08 23.34 -22.05
N ASP A 115 -13.14 22.39 -22.21
CA ASP A 115 -12.78 21.81 -23.52
C ASP A 115 -12.18 20.40 -23.36
N VAL A 116 -13.05 19.40 -23.19
CA VAL A 116 -12.67 18.00 -22.97
C VAL A 116 -11.84 17.41 -24.12
N ALA A 117 -12.02 17.91 -25.35
CA ALA A 117 -11.26 17.45 -26.51
C ALA A 117 -9.77 17.82 -26.42
N ASN A 118 -9.43 18.83 -25.61
CA ASN A 118 -8.08 19.33 -25.42
C ASN A 118 -7.41 18.80 -24.14
N LYS A 119 -7.83 17.62 -23.68
CA LYS A 119 -7.14 16.86 -22.63
C LYS A 119 -5.73 16.42 -23.06
N VAL A 120 -4.88 16.10 -22.08
CA VAL A 120 -3.45 15.80 -22.29
C VAL A 120 -3.26 14.50 -23.07
N TYR A 121 -4.00 13.45 -22.73
CA TYR A 121 -3.80 12.10 -23.25
C TYR A 121 -4.87 11.69 -24.26
N ASN A 122 -4.48 10.95 -25.29
CA ASN A 122 -5.39 10.20 -26.15
C ASN A 122 -5.61 8.84 -25.50
N THR A 123 -6.84 8.61 -25.07
CA THR A 123 -7.27 7.41 -24.34
C THR A 123 -8.39 6.67 -25.06
N SER A 124 -8.50 6.86 -26.38
CA SER A 124 -9.46 6.13 -27.22
C SER A 124 -9.24 4.61 -27.22
N ASP A 125 -8.03 4.17 -26.88
CA ASP A 125 -7.67 2.79 -26.63
C ASP A 125 -6.70 2.70 -25.44
N LEU A 126 -7.09 1.99 -24.39
CA LEU A 126 -6.27 1.77 -23.19
C LEU A 126 -5.11 0.78 -23.40
N ARG A 127 -5.03 0.14 -24.56
CA ARG A 127 -3.85 -0.61 -25.04
C ARG A 127 -2.83 0.30 -25.75
N ALA A 128 -3.14 1.58 -25.97
CA ALA A 128 -2.29 2.50 -26.73
C ALA A 128 -2.40 3.95 -26.24
N VAL A 129 -2.36 4.18 -24.92
CA VAL A 129 -2.49 5.53 -24.34
C VAL A 129 -1.31 6.40 -24.76
N GLY A 130 -1.59 7.53 -25.39
CA GLY A 130 -0.56 8.42 -25.92
C GLY A 130 -0.84 9.88 -25.64
N TYR A 131 0.03 10.76 -26.13
CA TYR A 131 -0.19 12.21 -26.05
C TYR A 131 -1.22 12.66 -27.09
N ASN A 132 -2.23 13.41 -26.66
CA ASN A 132 -3.17 14.12 -27.53
C ASN A 132 -2.65 15.52 -27.89
N LYS A 133 -1.74 16.07 -27.07
CA LYS A 133 -1.11 17.39 -27.26
C LYS A 133 0.38 17.24 -27.49
N ALA A 134 0.93 18.09 -28.36
CA ALA A 134 2.36 18.18 -28.64
C ALA A 134 3.02 19.42 -28.02
N SER A 135 2.24 20.35 -27.46
CA SER A 135 2.74 21.63 -26.95
C SER A 135 2.12 21.98 -25.60
N PHE A 136 2.97 22.43 -24.69
CA PHE A 136 2.64 22.68 -23.29
C PHE A 136 3.23 24.01 -22.83
N ASP A 137 2.39 24.87 -22.26
CA ASP A 137 2.84 26.10 -21.61
C ASP A 137 3.16 25.80 -20.14
N MET A 138 4.44 25.87 -19.78
CA MET A 138 4.88 25.60 -18.41
C MET A 138 4.44 26.68 -17.41
N THR A 139 4.00 27.84 -17.89
CA THR A 139 3.44 28.89 -17.01
C THR A 139 2.00 28.59 -16.61
N ASP A 140 1.32 27.68 -17.30
CA ASP A 140 0.01 27.14 -16.92
C ASP A 140 0.18 25.99 -15.91
N ALA A 141 0.22 26.36 -14.62
CA ALA A 141 0.37 25.40 -13.54
C ALA A 141 -0.75 24.33 -13.50
N ALA A 142 -1.97 24.67 -13.94
CA ALA A 142 -3.08 23.72 -13.96
C ALA A 142 -2.92 22.69 -15.09
N LEU A 143 -2.47 23.12 -16.28
CA LEU A 143 -2.10 22.21 -17.36
C LEU A 143 -0.95 21.29 -16.95
N MET A 144 0.10 21.82 -16.32
CA MET A 144 1.23 21.00 -15.89
C MET A 144 0.83 19.98 -14.81
N ALA A 145 -0.06 20.36 -13.89
CA ALA A 145 -0.62 19.41 -12.92
C ALA A 145 -1.55 18.37 -13.58
N ALA A 146 -2.24 18.73 -14.66
CA ALA A 146 -3.09 17.81 -15.43
C ALA A 146 -2.33 16.78 -16.26
N CYS A 147 -1.00 16.88 -16.37
CA CYS A 147 -0.14 15.84 -16.95
C CYS A 147 0.01 14.61 -16.05
N ASP A 148 -0.51 14.60 -14.82
CA ASP A 148 -0.53 13.40 -13.99
C ASP A 148 -1.72 12.49 -14.35
N ALA A 149 -1.55 11.19 -14.24
CA ALA A 149 -2.58 10.18 -14.54
C ALA A 149 -2.24 8.83 -13.90
N PHE A 150 -3.21 7.93 -13.87
CA PHE A 150 -3.11 6.67 -13.14
C PHE A 150 -3.74 5.53 -13.92
N CYS A 151 -3.17 4.34 -13.83
CA CYS A 151 -3.70 3.15 -14.47
C CYS A 151 -3.79 1.96 -13.53
N GLY A 152 -4.57 0.96 -13.94
CA GLY A 152 -4.73 -0.31 -13.26
C GLY A 152 -5.37 -1.34 -14.18
N LYS A 153 -5.35 -2.60 -13.77
CA LYS A 153 -5.94 -3.69 -14.55
C LYS A 153 -6.51 -4.80 -13.66
N LEU A 154 -7.43 -5.56 -14.24
CA LEU A 154 -7.90 -6.85 -13.76
C LEU A 154 -7.65 -7.90 -14.84
N GLU A 155 -6.88 -8.93 -14.51
CA GLU A 155 -6.62 -10.07 -15.41
C GLU A 155 -7.75 -11.09 -15.40
N THR A 156 -8.72 -10.94 -14.48
CA THR A 156 -9.93 -11.76 -14.41
C THR A 156 -11.09 -10.91 -13.90
N ILE A 157 -12.24 -10.97 -14.57
CA ILE A 157 -13.46 -10.28 -14.13
C ILE A 157 -14.07 -10.98 -12.90
N GLY A 158 -14.26 -10.21 -11.83
CA GLY A 158 -14.93 -10.62 -10.60
C GLY A 158 -15.14 -9.39 -9.71
N ASN A 159 -15.92 -9.51 -8.63
CA ASN A 159 -16.06 -8.39 -7.69
C ASN A 159 -14.69 -8.09 -7.07
N ALA A 160 -14.17 -6.89 -7.31
CA ALA A 160 -12.81 -6.53 -6.94
C ALA A 160 -12.68 -5.05 -6.61
N SER A 161 -11.60 -4.71 -5.90
CA SER A 161 -11.13 -3.35 -5.69
C SER A 161 -9.81 -3.15 -6.42
N VAL A 162 -9.66 -2.07 -7.18
CA VAL A 162 -8.46 -1.73 -7.93
C VAL A 162 -7.94 -0.37 -7.47
N THR A 163 -6.73 -0.34 -6.92
CA THR A 163 -6.02 0.93 -6.64
C THR A 163 -5.14 1.28 -7.82
N LEU A 164 -5.37 2.46 -8.41
CA LEU A 164 -4.61 2.92 -9.57
C LEU A 164 -3.22 3.44 -9.16
N LYS A 165 -2.24 3.26 -10.04
CA LYS A 165 -0.85 3.71 -9.86
C LYS A 165 -0.39 4.56 -11.04
N ARG A 166 0.62 5.40 -10.83
CA ARG A 166 1.21 6.18 -11.93
C ARG A 166 1.94 5.25 -12.90
N PRO A 167 1.69 5.34 -14.22
CA PRO A 167 2.50 4.70 -15.25
C PRO A 167 3.77 5.51 -15.59
N PHE A 168 4.15 6.46 -14.73
CA PHE A 168 5.15 7.47 -15.02
C PHE A 168 6.27 7.53 -13.99
N ALA A 169 7.45 7.94 -14.45
CA ALA A 169 8.45 8.59 -13.63
C ALA A 169 8.19 10.10 -13.60
N ASN A 170 8.23 10.73 -12.44
CA ASN A 170 8.15 12.18 -12.28
C ASN A 170 9.57 12.77 -12.29
N ILE A 171 9.95 13.42 -13.38
CA ILE A 171 11.30 13.90 -13.62
C ILE A 171 11.35 15.42 -13.44
N SER A 172 12.24 15.87 -12.56
CA SER A 172 12.54 17.28 -12.31
C SER A 172 14.00 17.57 -12.67
N VAL A 173 14.23 18.60 -13.48
CA VAL A 173 15.54 18.98 -14.02
C VAL A 173 15.95 20.34 -13.45
N GLN A 174 17.11 20.41 -12.82
CA GLN A 174 17.57 21.60 -12.10
C GLN A 174 19.06 21.90 -12.34
N PRO A 175 19.47 23.15 -12.60
CA PRO A 175 20.89 23.50 -12.64
C PRO A 175 21.49 23.56 -11.23
N LYS A 176 22.75 23.17 -11.09
CA LYS A 176 23.57 23.40 -9.87
C LYS A 176 24.07 24.85 -9.78
N ASN A 177 24.21 25.52 -10.93
CA ASN A 177 24.76 26.88 -11.05
C ASN A 177 23.86 27.80 -11.91
N PRO A 178 22.59 28.02 -11.52
CA PRO A 178 21.60 28.77 -12.31
C PRO A 178 22.05 30.17 -12.75
N MET A 179 22.91 30.81 -11.96
CA MET A 179 23.48 32.13 -12.24
C MET A 179 24.22 32.21 -13.59
N GLN A 180 24.72 31.10 -14.13
CA GLN A 180 25.39 31.09 -15.45
C GLN A 180 24.45 31.39 -16.63
N ALA A 181 23.14 31.18 -16.44
CA ALA A 181 22.13 31.49 -17.44
C ALA A 181 21.46 32.85 -17.21
N THR A 182 22.04 33.71 -16.35
CA THR A 182 21.52 35.07 -16.09
C THR A 182 21.33 35.81 -17.41
N GLY A 183 20.11 36.30 -17.64
CA GLY A 183 19.73 36.99 -18.88
C GLY A 183 18.88 36.14 -19.84
N ALA A 184 18.81 34.81 -19.68
CA ALA A 184 17.77 34.04 -20.35
C ALA A 184 16.40 34.42 -19.78
N THR A 185 15.43 34.62 -20.66
CA THR A 185 14.04 34.96 -20.30
C THR A 185 13.03 33.97 -20.88
N ASN A 186 13.50 33.04 -21.71
CA ASN A 186 12.69 31.99 -22.30
C ASN A 186 13.40 30.64 -22.19
N LEU A 187 12.64 29.60 -21.92
CA LEU A 187 13.07 28.20 -21.97
C LEU A 187 12.13 27.40 -22.87
N GLU A 188 12.69 26.66 -23.82
CA GLU A 188 11.96 25.68 -24.61
C GLU A 188 12.58 24.29 -24.38
N VAL A 189 11.76 23.32 -23.99
CA VAL A 189 12.18 21.92 -23.80
C VAL A 189 11.55 21.04 -24.87
N LYS A 190 12.36 20.24 -25.57
CA LYS A 190 11.93 19.34 -26.64
C LYS A 190 12.49 17.95 -26.45
N TYR A 191 11.64 16.94 -26.62
CA TYR A 191 12.04 15.54 -26.66
C TYR A 191 10.99 14.69 -27.38
N SER A 192 11.38 13.48 -27.79
CA SER A 192 10.46 12.47 -28.29
C SER A 192 9.98 11.62 -27.11
N ALA A 193 8.80 11.95 -26.57
CA ALA A 193 8.24 11.25 -25.42
C ALA A 193 7.84 9.82 -25.81
N LEU A 194 8.06 8.85 -24.91
CA LEU A 194 7.45 7.53 -25.04
C LEU A 194 5.92 7.68 -25.08
N SER A 195 5.25 6.91 -25.92
CA SER A 195 3.80 7.02 -26.18
C SER A 195 3.23 5.66 -26.60
N GLY A 196 1.90 5.57 -26.71
CA GLY A 196 1.24 4.30 -27.03
C GLY A 196 1.44 3.27 -25.91
N TYR A 197 1.26 3.71 -24.67
CA TYR A 197 1.37 2.90 -23.47
C TYR A 197 0.23 1.91 -23.38
N ASP A 198 0.58 0.64 -23.39
CA ASP A 198 -0.30 -0.50 -23.22
C ASP A 198 -0.43 -0.81 -21.74
N ILE A 199 -1.60 -0.57 -21.13
CA ILE A 199 -1.82 -0.83 -19.71
C ILE A 199 -1.78 -2.34 -19.39
N LEU A 200 -2.13 -3.21 -20.33
CA LEU A 200 -2.09 -4.65 -20.10
C LEU A 200 -0.65 -5.14 -20.00
N GLU A 201 0.19 -4.71 -20.96
CA GLU A 201 1.58 -5.16 -21.06
C GLU A 201 2.57 -4.32 -20.25
N GLY A 202 2.18 -3.09 -19.89
CA GLY A 202 3.04 -2.10 -19.25
C GLY A 202 4.13 -1.56 -20.17
N LYS A 203 3.88 -1.46 -21.48
CA LYS A 203 4.89 -1.12 -22.50
C LYS A 203 4.47 0.03 -23.39
N CYS A 204 5.44 0.80 -23.89
CA CYS A 204 5.19 1.81 -24.92
C CYS A 204 5.52 1.24 -26.31
N THR A 205 4.66 1.48 -27.28
CA THR A 205 4.82 1.01 -28.66
C THR A 205 5.24 2.11 -29.64
N ALA A 206 5.22 3.37 -29.20
CA ALA A 206 5.47 4.52 -30.05
C ALA A 206 6.26 5.62 -29.31
N THR A 207 6.58 6.66 -30.04
CA THR A 207 7.02 7.95 -29.48
C THR A 207 6.24 9.09 -30.09
N ALA A 208 6.13 10.21 -29.39
CA ALA A 208 5.48 11.42 -29.85
C ALA A 208 6.33 12.65 -29.49
N PRO A 209 6.58 13.58 -30.44
CA PRO A 209 7.32 14.79 -30.14
C PRO A 209 6.49 15.71 -29.24
N VAL A 210 7.11 16.21 -28.18
CA VAL A 210 6.51 17.16 -27.25
C VAL A 210 7.41 18.38 -27.08
N THR A 211 6.80 19.54 -26.92
CA THR A 211 7.46 20.83 -26.71
C THR A 211 6.87 21.52 -25.49
N TYR A 212 7.70 21.91 -24.54
CA TYR A 212 7.32 22.68 -23.36
C TYR A 212 7.94 24.06 -23.45
N THR A 213 7.15 25.11 -23.28
CA THR A 213 7.61 26.50 -23.39
C THR A 213 7.36 27.25 -22.09
N ASN A 214 8.36 28.01 -21.65
CA ASN A 214 8.24 28.98 -20.57
C ASN A 214 8.74 30.33 -21.11
N ALA A 215 7.81 31.21 -21.47
CA ALA A 215 8.12 32.54 -22.00
C ALA A 215 8.39 33.59 -20.91
N SER A 216 8.25 33.22 -19.64
CA SER A 216 8.56 34.04 -18.46
C SER A 216 9.61 33.35 -17.60
N PHE A 217 10.59 32.73 -18.26
CA PHE A 217 11.58 31.90 -17.60
C PHE A 217 12.53 32.75 -16.76
N ASN A 218 12.72 32.33 -15.52
CA ASN A 218 13.74 32.87 -14.63
C ASN A 218 14.75 31.76 -14.29
N PRO A 219 16.02 31.89 -14.71
CA PRO A 219 17.04 30.88 -14.43
C PRO A 219 17.24 30.56 -12.96
N ALA A 220 16.93 31.50 -12.06
CA ALA A 220 17.08 31.34 -10.62
C ALA A 220 15.97 30.48 -9.99
N ASP A 221 14.87 30.22 -10.71
CA ASP A 221 13.73 29.47 -10.20
C ASP A 221 14.02 27.97 -10.23
N GLY A 222 14.25 27.39 -9.05
CA GLY A 222 14.27 25.95 -8.75
C GLY A 222 14.55 25.01 -9.92
N ALA A 223 13.63 24.07 -10.14
CA ALA A 223 13.67 23.19 -11.29
C ALA A 223 13.20 23.93 -12.55
N TRP A 224 13.96 23.82 -13.63
CA TRP A 224 13.67 24.44 -14.92
C TRP A 224 12.58 23.71 -15.70
N PHE A 225 12.47 22.41 -15.47
CA PHE A 225 11.49 21.55 -16.12
C PHE A 225 11.11 20.44 -15.14
N SER A 226 9.81 20.20 -14.96
CA SER A 226 9.32 19.06 -14.18
C SER A 226 8.12 18.46 -14.88
N ASN A 227 8.14 17.15 -15.15
CA ASN A 227 7.05 16.48 -15.85
C ASN A 227 7.04 14.95 -15.68
N PHE A 228 5.92 14.35 -16.05
CA PHE A 228 5.70 12.90 -16.04
C PHE A 228 6.14 12.25 -17.36
N PHE A 229 7.05 11.28 -17.27
CA PHE A 229 7.54 10.47 -18.39
C PHE A 229 6.97 9.07 -18.26
N PHE A 230 6.38 8.51 -19.33
CA PHE A 230 5.97 7.10 -19.30
C PHE A 230 7.19 6.22 -18.97
N ALA A 231 7.01 5.30 -18.03
CA ALA A 231 8.04 4.37 -17.58
C ALA A 231 7.60 2.94 -17.90
N PRO A 232 7.79 2.46 -19.14
CA PRO A 232 7.41 1.11 -19.50
C PRO A 232 8.33 0.07 -18.86
N ALA A 233 7.79 -1.09 -18.52
CA ALA A 233 8.46 -2.12 -17.72
C ALA A 233 9.71 -2.71 -18.38
N ASP A 234 9.86 -2.56 -19.69
CA ASP A 234 11.01 -3.04 -20.48
C ASP A 234 12.07 -1.95 -20.74
N VAL A 235 11.88 -0.73 -20.21
CA VAL A 235 12.80 0.39 -20.39
C VAL A 235 13.22 0.94 -19.02
N THR A 236 14.47 0.70 -18.64
CA THR A 236 15.02 1.16 -17.36
C THR A 236 15.59 2.58 -17.41
N LYS A 237 15.82 3.11 -18.61
CA LYS A 237 16.34 4.46 -18.85
C LYS A 237 15.74 5.08 -20.09
N PHE A 238 15.53 6.39 -20.07
CA PHE A 238 15.00 7.12 -21.22
C PHE A 238 16.05 7.18 -22.33
N GLY A 239 15.83 6.42 -23.41
CA GLY A 239 16.76 6.34 -24.55
C GLY A 239 16.74 7.56 -25.49
N GLY A 240 15.88 8.55 -25.25
CA GLY A 240 15.82 9.79 -26.02
C GLY A 240 16.67 10.91 -25.40
N GLU A 241 17.00 11.91 -26.20
CA GLU A 241 17.60 13.15 -25.70
C GLU A 241 16.51 14.16 -25.28
N VAL A 242 16.79 14.92 -24.22
CA VAL A 242 15.96 16.08 -23.83
C VAL A 242 16.76 17.35 -24.08
N SER A 243 16.29 18.16 -25.03
CA SER A 243 16.90 19.43 -25.42
C SER A 243 16.21 20.58 -24.69
N MET A 244 17.00 21.48 -24.09
CA MET A 244 16.56 22.68 -23.38
C MET A 244 17.23 23.91 -24.03
N ALA A 245 16.47 24.68 -24.78
CA ALA A 245 16.93 25.90 -25.44
C ALA A 245 16.58 27.15 -24.61
N LEU A 246 17.61 27.89 -24.20
CA LEU A 246 17.53 29.17 -23.51
C LEU A 246 17.63 30.30 -24.54
N THR A 247 16.76 31.30 -24.44
CA THR A 247 16.80 32.51 -25.30
C THR A 247 16.37 33.78 -24.55
N GLY A 248 16.44 34.93 -25.23
CA GLY A 248 15.92 36.22 -24.72
C GLY A 248 16.90 37.02 -23.84
N GLY A 249 18.20 36.90 -24.13
CA GLY A 249 19.29 37.66 -23.50
C GLY A 249 20.52 36.79 -23.19
N TYR A 250 20.34 35.48 -23.16
CA TYR A 250 21.37 34.45 -23.15
C TYR A 250 20.92 33.31 -24.07
N GLU A 251 21.77 32.92 -25.03
CA GLU A 251 21.45 31.88 -26.01
C GLU A 251 22.30 30.64 -25.77
N ARG A 252 21.65 29.53 -25.44
CA ARG A 252 22.31 28.25 -25.25
C ARG A 252 21.34 27.11 -25.38
N THR A 253 21.80 25.99 -25.94
CA THR A 253 21.08 24.71 -25.86
C THR A 253 21.83 23.79 -24.90
N ILE A 254 21.09 23.21 -23.96
CA ILE A 254 21.56 22.19 -23.02
C ILE A 254 20.85 20.89 -23.38
N THR A 255 21.60 19.80 -23.47
CA THR A 255 21.03 18.50 -23.83
C THR A 255 21.29 17.50 -22.71
N ILE A 256 20.23 16.92 -22.17
CA ILE A 256 20.31 15.68 -21.40
C ILE A 256 20.44 14.56 -22.42
N ARG A 257 21.59 13.89 -22.42
CA ARG A 257 21.88 12.77 -23.33
C ARG A 257 20.92 11.59 -23.12
N ALA A 258 20.77 10.78 -24.16
CA ALA A 258 20.14 9.48 -24.07
C ALA A 258 20.71 8.64 -22.92
N ASP A 259 19.85 7.84 -22.29
CA ASP A 259 20.18 6.94 -21.17
C ASP A 259 20.75 7.62 -19.92
N ALA A 260 20.62 8.95 -19.79
CA ALA A 260 20.97 9.66 -18.57
C ALA A 260 19.88 9.54 -17.50
N LEU A 261 18.61 9.59 -17.90
CA LEU A 261 17.48 9.57 -16.97
C LEU A 261 17.01 8.13 -16.75
N PRO A 262 17.00 7.60 -15.51
CA PRO A 262 16.31 6.37 -15.21
C PRO A 262 14.80 6.53 -15.44
N LEU A 263 14.14 5.42 -15.69
CA LEU A 263 12.68 5.37 -15.77
C LEU A 263 12.21 4.20 -14.89
N ASP A 264 11.31 4.52 -13.98
CA ASP A 264 10.56 3.54 -13.23
C ASP A 264 9.18 4.11 -12.89
N VAL A 265 8.18 3.24 -12.88
CA VAL A 265 6.80 3.63 -12.62
C VAL A 265 6.67 4.10 -11.20
N ASN A 266 5.96 5.22 -11.05
CA ASN A 266 5.74 5.82 -9.76
C ASN A 266 7.07 5.95 -9.02
N MET A 267 8.06 6.65 -9.61
CA MET A 267 9.30 7.17 -9.03
C MET A 267 9.40 8.69 -9.20
N GLN A 268 10.05 9.39 -8.27
CA GLN A 268 10.45 10.78 -8.45
C GLN A 268 11.97 10.87 -8.66
N ILE A 269 12.37 11.58 -9.70
CA ILE A 269 13.75 11.66 -10.18
C ILE A 269 14.14 13.13 -10.28
N MET A 270 15.24 13.49 -9.62
CA MET A 270 15.84 14.81 -9.73
C MET A 270 17.15 14.73 -10.51
N ALA A 271 17.15 15.32 -11.70
CA ALA A 271 18.32 15.44 -12.56
C ALA A 271 18.97 16.81 -12.36
N LYS A 272 20.19 16.84 -11.82
CA LYS A 272 20.97 18.04 -11.60
C LYS A 272 22.11 18.15 -12.61
N PHE A 273 22.40 19.35 -13.10
CA PHE A 273 23.49 19.55 -14.07
C PHE A 273 24.24 20.86 -13.84
N GLU A 274 25.50 20.93 -14.25
CA GLU A 274 26.27 22.18 -14.28
C GLU A 274 26.33 22.77 -15.67
N ILE A 275 26.17 24.09 -15.77
CA ILE A 275 26.30 24.85 -17.00
C ILE A 275 27.77 25.21 -17.23
N GLY A 276 28.42 24.64 -18.27
CA GLY A 276 29.85 24.81 -18.59
C GLY A 276 30.18 24.75 -20.09
N ASP A 277 31.46 24.82 -20.49
CA ASP A 277 31.92 25.17 -21.85
C ASP A 277 31.73 24.10 -22.94
N GLY A 278 31.05 22.99 -22.68
CA GLY A 278 30.76 21.98 -23.72
C GLY A 278 30.63 20.53 -23.24
N ASN A 279 30.93 20.23 -21.98
CA ASN A 279 30.62 18.93 -21.36
C ASN A 279 29.70 19.16 -20.15
N PHE A 280 28.51 18.59 -20.19
CA PHE A 280 27.51 18.67 -19.12
C PHE A 280 27.33 17.27 -18.56
N GLU A 281 27.69 17.06 -17.30
CA GLU A 281 27.37 15.83 -16.58
C GLU A 281 26.02 16.02 -15.87
N VAL A 282 25.11 15.06 -16.05
CA VAL A 282 23.83 14.99 -15.36
C VAL A 282 24.01 14.05 -14.17
N ASP A 283 23.89 14.62 -12.98
CA ASP A 283 23.86 13.91 -11.71
C ASP A 283 22.40 13.58 -11.39
N VAL A 284 22.09 12.29 -11.25
CA VAL A 284 20.72 11.85 -11.03
C VAL A 284 20.56 11.35 -9.61
N GLU A 285 19.68 12.02 -8.89
CA GLU A 285 19.21 11.59 -7.58
C GLU A 285 17.80 11.00 -7.75
N VAL A 286 17.60 9.77 -7.31
CA VAL A 286 16.27 9.15 -7.19
C VAL A 286 15.82 9.33 -5.75
N ASP A 287 14.58 9.76 -5.54
CA ASP A 287 14.01 9.80 -4.19
C ASP A 287 13.65 8.38 -3.73
N PRO A 288 14.39 7.77 -2.78
CA PRO A 288 14.12 6.41 -2.30
C PRO A 288 12.79 6.30 -1.55
N ASP A 289 12.20 7.42 -1.12
CA ASP A 289 10.89 7.44 -0.48
C ASP A 289 9.73 7.22 -1.48
N TYR A 290 10.05 7.02 -2.76
CA TYR A 290 9.10 6.83 -3.84
C TYR A 290 9.22 5.44 -4.51
N GLU A 291 9.97 4.47 -3.96
CA GLU A 291 9.98 3.09 -4.48
C GLU A 291 8.78 2.22 -4.02
N ALA A 292 8.53 1.13 -4.77
CA ALA A 292 7.72 0.01 -4.30
C ALA A 292 8.33 -0.51 -2.99
N LEU A 293 7.52 -0.51 -1.92
CA LEU A 293 8.01 -0.89 -0.61
C LEU A 293 8.34 -2.38 -0.56
N GLU A 294 9.63 -2.70 -0.45
CA GLU A 294 10.09 -4.05 -0.17
C GLU A 294 9.82 -4.43 1.30
N MET A 295 9.39 -5.67 1.53
CA MET A 295 9.19 -6.19 2.87
C MET A 295 10.52 -6.57 3.51
N LYS A 296 10.85 -5.91 4.63
CA LYS A 296 12.03 -6.18 5.46
C LYS A 296 11.66 -6.05 6.93
N VAL A 297 12.55 -6.48 7.83
CA VAL A 297 12.37 -6.25 9.28
C VAL A 297 12.20 -4.74 9.53
N GLY A 298 11.15 -4.38 10.28
CA GLY A 298 10.74 -2.99 10.55
C GLY A 298 9.74 -2.42 9.56
N SER A 299 9.42 -3.11 8.46
CA SER A 299 8.34 -2.70 7.57
C SER A 299 6.97 -2.77 8.27
N TYR A 300 6.14 -1.74 8.08
CA TYR A 300 4.72 -1.79 8.41
C TYR A 300 3.95 -2.57 7.34
N ILE A 301 2.98 -3.39 7.72
CA ILE A 301 2.07 -4.09 6.81
C ILE A 301 0.62 -3.76 7.13
N ASN A 302 -0.17 -3.54 6.09
CA ASN A 302 -1.62 -3.36 6.20
C ASN A 302 -2.39 -4.69 6.25
N ALA A 303 -3.71 -4.61 6.36
CA ALA A 303 -4.61 -5.78 6.43
C ALA A 303 -4.61 -6.68 5.17
N GLU A 304 -4.01 -6.23 4.05
CA GLU A 304 -3.85 -7.01 2.83
C GLU A 304 -2.50 -7.75 2.78
N GLY A 305 -1.60 -7.49 3.74
CA GLY A 305 -0.24 -8.02 3.75
C GLY A 305 0.73 -7.23 2.88
N LYS A 306 0.38 -6.00 2.49
CA LYS A 306 1.24 -5.10 1.71
C LYS A 306 1.99 -4.14 2.62
N VAL A 307 3.24 -3.85 2.25
CA VAL A 307 4.06 -2.89 2.99
C VAL A 307 3.49 -1.48 2.83
N VAL A 308 3.41 -0.74 3.94
CA VAL A 308 2.97 0.65 4.02
C VAL A 308 4.04 1.49 4.74
N ARG A 309 3.99 2.82 4.60
CA ARG A 309 5.01 3.72 5.18
C ARG A 309 4.67 4.14 6.60
N ASP A 310 3.39 4.27 6.89
CA ASP A 310 2.89 4.89 8.11
C ASP A 310 2.20 3.87 9.02
N ALA A 311 2.43 4.01 10.33
CA ALA A 311 1.80 3.17 11.35
C ALA A 311 0.26 3.28 11.34
N ALA A 312 -0.28 4.41 10.88
CA ALA A 312 -1.72 4.64 10.81
C ALA A 312 -2.44 3.73 9.81
N ASP A 313 -1.73 3.24 8.78
CA ASP A 313 -2.25 2.32 7.77
C ASP A 313 -1.87 0.87 8.03
N ALA A 314 -1.12 0.65 9.11
CA ALA A 314 -0.53 -0.62 9.44
C ALA A 314 -1.41 -1.40 10.42
N VAL A 315 -1.43 -2.71 10.27
CA VAL A 315 -1.95 -3.63 11.28
C VAL A 315 -0.82 -4.38 11.99
N GLY A 316 0.34 -4.51 11.34
CA GLY A 316 1.50 -5.17 11.92
C GLY A 316 2.85 -4.58 11.49
N ILE A 317 3.90 -5.03 12.17
CA ILE A 317 5.30 -4.67 11.92
C ILE A 317 6.09 -5.97 11.71
N VAL A 318 6.81 -6.10 10.60
CA VAL A 318 7.66 -7.26 10.32
C VAL A 318 8.78 -7.32 11.35
N PHE A 319 8.94 -8.45 12.03
CA PHE A 319 10.07 -8.67 12.95
C PHE A 319 10.98 -9.82 12.54
N ALA A 320 10.57 -10.66 11.58
CA ALA A 320 11.38 -11.75 11.05
C ALA A 320 11.03 -12.03 9.59
N MET A 321 12.05 -12.29 8.76
CA MET A 321 11.90 -12.68 7.35
C MET A 321 12.15 -14.17 7.12
N GLU A 322 12.90 -14.80 8.03
CA GLU A 322 13.21 -16.22 7.97
C GLU A 322 12.27 -17.03 8.87
N ALA A 323 12.10 -18.32 8.55
CA ALA A 323 11.30 -19.23 9.37
C ALA A 323 11.78 -19.27 10.82
N ILE A 324 10.85 -19.13 11.77
CA ILE A 324 11.18 -19.13 13.19
C ILE A 324 11.21 -20.58 13.69
N GLY A 325 12.36 -21.03 14.20
CA GLY A 325 12.52 -22.39 14.71
C GLY A 325 12.40 -23.43 13.59
N SER A 326 11.53 -24.42 13.78
CA SER A 326 11.27 -25.48 12.80
C SER A 326 9.95 -25.28 12.03
N ASP A 327 9.47 -24.05 11.97
CA ASP A 327 8.19 -23.74 11.33
C ASP A 327 8.27 -23.84 9.81
N VAL A 328 7.23 -24.40 9.20
CA VAL A 328 7.16 -24.68 7.76
C VAL A 328 5.73 -24.48 7.26
N PRO A 329 5.52 -24.17 5.96
CA PRO A 329 4.18 -24.00 5.38
C PRO A 329 3.21 -25.17 5.64
N ALA A 330 3.72 -26.40 5.75
CA ALA A 330 2.91 -27.59 6.04
C ALA A 330 2.21 -27.56 7.42
N ASN A 331 2.64 -26.68 8.33
CA ASN A 331 2.07 -26.53 9.67
C ASN A 331 0.91 -25.52 9.73
N TYR A 332 0.52 -24.93 8.59
CA TYR A 332 -0.53 -23.93 8.48
C TYR A 332 -1.81 -24.52 7.86
N PRO A 333 -2.97 -23.82 7.94
CA PRO A 333 -4.20 -24.21 7.26
C PRO A 333 -4.00 -24.52 5.78
N ALA A 334 -4.81 -25.41 5.23
CA ALA A 334 -4.63 -25.99 3.89
C ALA A 334 -4.53 -24.93 2.78
N GLU A 335 -5.18 -23.78 2.96
CA GLU A 335 -5.19 -22.64 2.04
C GLU A 335 -3.82 -21.95 1.91
N LEU A 336 -2.96 -22.12 2.93
CA LEU A 336 -1.60 -21.57 2.98
C LEU A 336 -0.54 -22.65 2.69
N GLN A 337 -0.92 -23.92 2.69
CA GLN A 337 -0.04 -25.01 2.32
C GLN A 337 0.31 -24.92 0.82
N GLY A 338 1.60 -24.98 0.50
CA GLY A 338 2.10 -24.83 -0.88
C GLY A 338 2.58 -23.42 -1.23
N LYS A 339 2.40 -22.45 -0.33
CA LYS A 339 3.04 -21.12 -0.40
C LYS A 339 4.38 -21.11 0.34
N GLU A 340 5.19 -20.07 0.13
CA GLU A 340 6.41 -19.85 0.91
C GLU A 340 6.16 -18.88 2.06
N ILE A 341 6.77 -19.11 3.23
CA ILE A 341 6.76 -18.13 4.32
C ILE A 341 7.62 -16.94 3.88
N ALA A 342 6.99 -15.77 3.76
CA ALA A 342 7.64 -14.52 3.42
C ALA A 342 8.11 -13.75 4.65
N GLY A 343 7.49 -13.97 5.82
CA GLY A 343 7.91 -13.38 7.09
C GLY A 343 6.85 -13.46 8.18
N TYR A 344 7.14 -12.82 9.32
CA TYR A 344 6.26 -12.74 10.48
C TYR A 344 6.12 -11.28 10.91
N ALA A 345 4.88 -10.87 11.19
CA ALA A 345 4.58 -9.55 11.70
C ALA A 345 3.87 -9.62 13.05
N VAL A 346 4.24 -8.70 13.94
CA VAL A 346 3.60 -8.50 15.23
C VAL A 346 2.58 -7.37 15.13
N ALA A 347 1.45 -7.46 15.82
CA ALA A 347 0.46 -6.39 15.85
C ALA A 347 1.08 -5.04 16.28
N ILE A 348 0.60 -3.93 15.70
CA ILE A 348 1.10 -2.58 16.05
C ILE A 348 0.78 -2.18 17.50
N GLU A 349 -0.17 -2.85 18.13
CA GLU A 349 -0.57 -2.65 19.51
C GLU A 349 -0.85 -3.98 20.22
N ASN A 350 -0.93 -3.93 21.55
CA ASN A 350 -1.47 -5.04 22.33
C ASN A 350 -2.99 -5.09 22.21
N VAL A 351 -3.59 -6.26 22.48
CA VAL A 351 -5.06 -6.39 22.49
C VAL A 351 -5.77 -5.46 23.48
N ALA A 352 -5.03 -4.97 24.49
CA ALA A 352 -5.48 -3.97 25.44
C ALA A 352 -4.28 -3.26 26.09
N THR A 353 -4.51 -2.04 26.56
CA THR A 353 -3.51 -1.24 27.32
C THR A 353 -3.02 -1.95 28.58
N GLY A 354 -3.93 -2.65 29.28
CA GLY A 354 -3.66 -3.31 30.55
C GLY A 354 -3.55 -4.84 30.46
N ARG A 355 -3.03 -5.48 31.51
CA ARG A 355 -3.00 -6.95 31.60
C ARG A 355 -4.40 -7.52 31.74
N GLN A 356 -4.64 -8.61 31.01
CA GLN A 356 -5.92 -9.31 31.02
C GLN A 356 -5.83 -10.54 31.93
N SER A 357 -6.94 -10.86 32.63
CA SER A 357 -7.01 -12.01 33.53
C SER A 357 -6.96 -13.32 32.75
N LEU A 358 -6.00 -14.18 33.11
CA LEU A 358 -5.84 -15.53 32.55
C LEU A 358 -6.65 -16.57 33.32
N ASN A 359 -6.94 -16.31 34.59
CA ASN A 359 -7.70 -17.24 35.43
C ASN A 359 -8.30 -16.56 36.68
N THR A 360 -9.53 -16.95 37.02
CA THR A 360 -10.17 -16.64 38.31
C THR A 360 -10.07 -17.82 39.29
N GLU A 361 -9.89 -19.03 38.77
CA GLU A 361 -9.72 -20.28 39.50
C GLU A 361 -8.41 -20.98 39.09
N LEU A 362 -7.98 -22.00 39.84
CA LEU A 362 -6.76 -22.74 39.50
C LEU A 362 -6.98 -23.60 38.25
N LEU A 363 -6.13 -23.42 37.24
CA LEU A 363 -6.17 -24.21 36.01
C LEU A 363 -5.33 -25.48 36.17
N THR A 364 -5.94 -26.54 36.71
CA THR A 364 -5.22 -27.78 37.08
C THR A 364 -5.13 -28.82 35.96
N THR A 365 -5.84 -28.60 34.85
CA THR A 365 -6.02 -29.57 33.76
C THR A 365 -5.35 -29.16 32.44
N LEU A 366 -4.55 -28.09 32.44
CA LEU A 366 -3.80 -27.68 31.23
C LEU A 366 -2.79 -28.76 30.84
N ILE A 367 -2.78 -29.10 29.55
CA ILE A 367 -1.91 -30.12 28.96
C ILE A 367 -0.70 -29.42 28.35
N GLU A 368 0.50 -29.97 28.56
CA GLU A 368 1.73 -29.47 27.94
C GLU A 368 1.58 -29.44 26.41
N THR A 369 1.98 -28.33 25.80
CA THR A 369 1.95 -28.20 24.33
C THR A 369 2.98 -29.11 23.70
N GLU A 370 2.56 -29.91 22.72
CA GLU A 370 3.45 -30.80 22.00
C GLU A 370 4.56 -30.03 21.25
N LYS A 371 5.80 -30.52 21.34
CA LYS A 371 6.97 -29.88 20.70
C LYS A 371 6.88 -29.80 19.17
N ALA A 372 6.02 -30.63 18.56
CA ALA A 372 5.81 -30.63 17.11
C ALA A 372 4.95 -29.45 16.64
N LEU A 373 4.26 -28.75 17.53
CA LEU A 373 3.46 -27.57 17.20
C LEU A 373 4.37 -26.34 17.22
N THR A 374 4.60 -25.75 16.05
CA THR A 374 5.66 -24.74 15.83
C THR A 374 5.14 -23.32 15.84
N ASN A 375 3.85 -23.11 15.52
CA ASN A 375 3.28 -21.78 15.37
C ASN A 375 1.93 -21.60 16.11
N GLY A 376 1.55 -20.34 16.28
CA GLY A 376 0.35 -19.97 17.04
C GLY A 376 -0.96 -20.43 16.41
N THR A 377 -1.01 -20.63 15.09
CA THR A 377 -2.22 -21.11 14.40
C THR A 377 -2.61 -22.52 14.84
N GLN A 378 -1.62 -23.32 15.27
CA GLN A 378 -1.85 -24.68 15.77
C GLN A 378 -2.21 -24.75 17.26
N THR A 379 -1.96 -23.68 18.02
CA THR A 379 -1.92 -23.74 19.50
C THR A 379 -2.88 -22.79 20.20
N THR A 380 -3.32 -21.71 19.53
CA THR A 380 -4.19 -20.67 20.13
C THR A 380 -5.53 -21.26 20.60
N ASP A 381 -6.20 -22.08 19.79
CA ASP A 381 -7.50 -22.67 20.15
C ASP A 381 -7.40 -23.65 21.32
N ALA A 382 -6.30 -24.42 21.39
CA ALA A 382 -6.05 -25.32 22.50
C ALA A 382 -5.81 -24.55 23.81
N LEU A 383 -5.09 -23.42 23.75
CA LEU A 383 -4.97 -22.51 24.90
C LEU A 383 -6.35 -22.02 25.35
N PHE A 384 -7.17 -21.50 24.43
CA PHE A 384 -8.50 -20.98 24.76
C PHE A 384 -9.45 -22.02 25.33
N THR A 385 -9.40 -23.25 24.80
CA THR A 385 -10.14 -24.38 25.37
C THR A 385 -9.69 -24.66 26.80
N GLY A 386 -8.37 -24.61 27.06
CA GLY A 386 -7.80 -24.88 28.37
C GLY A 386 -8.08 -23.81 29.43
N ILE A 387 -8.04 -22.53 29.06
CA ILE A 387 -8.24 -21.41 30.01
C ILE A 387 -9.71 -21.04 30.21
N GLY A 388 -10.60 -21.45 29.30
CA GLY A 388 -12.03 -21.14 29.35
C GLY A 388 -12.35 -19.67 29.05
N ASP A 389 -13.56 -19.24 29.43
CA ASP A 389 -14.08 -17.90 29.14
C ASP A 389 -13.58 -16.87 30.16
N VAL A 390 -12.31 -16.53 30.05
CA VAL A 390 -11.64 -15.50 30.86
C VAL A 390 -11.43 -14.22 30.06
N THR A 391 -11.19 -13.10 30.77
CA THR A 391 -11.01 -11.78 30.15
C THR A 391 -9.92 -11.79 29.08
N PHE A 392 -8.83 -12.54 29.27
CA PHE A 392 -7.77 -12.67 28.28
C PHE A 392 -8.28 -13.19 26.92
N LYS A 393 -9.10 -14.23 26.92
CA LYS A 393 -9.72 -14.79 25.70
C LYS A 393 -10.71 -13.80 25.09
N THR A 394 -11.65 -13.29 25.89
CA THR A 394 -12.71 -12.41 25.36
C THR A 394 -12.15 -11.10 24.80
N THR A 395 -11.11 -10.54 25.41
CA THR A 395 -10.44 -9.32 24.91
C THR A 395 -9.71 -9.60 23.60
N TYR A 396 -9.03 -10.75 23.48
CA TYR A 396 -8.40 -11.16 22.23
C TYR A 396 -9.43 -11.35 21.12
N GLU A 397 -10.51 -12.12 21.35
CA GLU A 397 -11.55 -12.40 20.36
C GLU A 397 -12.22 -11.10 19.87
N LYS A 398 -12.51 -10.19 20.80
CA LYS A 398 -13.02 -8.86 20.46
C LYS A 398 -12.02 -8.09 19.59
N TRP A 399 -10.76 -8.03 20.00
CA TRP A 399 -9.72 -7.29 19.27
C TRP A 399 -9.52 -7.85 17.85
N VAL A 400 -9.52 -9.18 17.68
CA VAL A 400 -9.44 -9.82 16.36
C VAL A 400 -10.64 -9.45 15.48
N GLY A 401 -11.84 -9.36 16.05
CA GLY A 401 -13.03 -8.89 15.33
C GLY A 401 -12.94 -7.43 14.88
N GLU A 402 -12.18 -6.59 15.59
CA GLU A 402 -11.92 -5.18 15.24
C GLU A 402 -10.75 -5.03 14.25
N HIS A 403 -9.90 -6.05 14.10
CA HIS A 403 -8.67 -6.05 13.29
C HIS A 403 -8.72 -7.09 12.18
N THR A 404 -9.77 -7.06 11.36
CA THR A 404 -9.98 -8.02 10.26
C THR A 404 -8.88 -7.94 9.21
N LEU A 405 -8.43 -9.10 8.74
CA LEU A 405 -7.43 -9.26 7.67
C LEU A 405 -8.11 -9.69 6.38
N ASN A 406 -7.68 -9.15 5.25
CA ASN A 406 -8.37 -9.27 3.95
C ASN A 406 -7.46 -9.86 2.87
N SER A 407 -6.68 -10.90 3.20
CA SER A 407 -5.69 -11.47 2.29
C SER A 407 -5.60 -12.98 2.42
N GLU A 408 -5.53 -13.66 1.28
CA GLU A 408 -5.28 -15.10 1.19
C GLU A 408 -3.82 -15.48 1.52
N ASN A 409 -2.94 -14.48 1.62
CA ASN A 409 -1.52 -14.66 1.91
C ASN A 409 -1.19 -14.39 3.38
N LEU A 410 -2.20 -14.11 4.21
CA LEU A 410 -2.04 -13.92 5.64
C LEU A 410 -2.71 -15.05 6.40
N THR A 411 -2.11 -15.44 7.52
CA THR A 411 -2.86 -16.18 8.54
C THR A 411 -3.91 -15.28 9.17
N ALA A 412 -4.93 -15.88 9.79
CA ALA A 412 -5.64 -15.19 10.86
C ALA A 412 -4.66 -14.74 11.96
N TRP A 413 -5.03 -13.73 12.73
CA TRP A 413 -4.30 -13.41 13.95
C TRP A 413 -4.20 -14.64 14.84
N TYR A 414 -3.05 -14.83 15.48
CA TYR A 414 -2.84 -15.89 16.45
C TYR A 414 -2.06 -15.37 17.66
N ILE A 415 -2.18 -16.08 18.79
CA ILE A 415 -1.29 -15.87 19.93
C ILE A 415 -0.01 -16.66 19.63
N PRO A 416 1.17 -16.02 19.63
CA PRO A 416 2.40 -16.70 19.25
C PRO A 416 2.77 -17.83 20.22
N THR A 417 3.46 -18.85 19.71
CA THR A 417 4.13 -19.83 20.58
C THR A 417 5.21 -19.16 21.41
N LEU A 418 5.70 -19.82 22.46
CA LEU A 418 6.83 -19.30 23.24
C LEU A 418 8.04 -19.00 22.35
N VAL A 419 8.31 -19.83 21.35
CA VAL A 419 9.44 -19.66 20.42
C VAL A 419 9.26 -18.40 19.56
N GLN A 420 8.07 -18.20 18.99
CA GLN A 420 7.75 -17.00 18.20
C GLN A 420 7.78 -15.73 19.06
N LEU A 421 7.23 -15.80 20.28
CA LEU A 421 7.22 -14.67 21.22
C LEU A 421 8.65 -14.34 21.68
N SER A 422 9.48 -15.34 21.98
CA SER A 422 10.90 -15.14 22.33
C SER A 422 11.68 -14.54 21.16
N ALA A 423 11.42 -14.97 19.91
CA ALA A 423 12.07 -14.38 18.74
C ALA A 423 11.77 -12.88 18.64
N PHE A 424 10.48 -12.50 18.73
CA PHE A 424 10.10 -11.08 18.76
C PHE A 424 10.72 -10.33 19.94
N MET A 425 10.62 -10.86 21.16
CA MET A 425 11.13 -10.18 22.35
C MET A 425 12.65 -10.01 22.32
N ASN A 426 13.38 -10.95 21.72
CA ASN A 426 14.82 -10.85 21.52
C ASN A 426 15.19 -9.78 20.49
N THR A 427 14.30 -9.38 19.59
CA THR A 427 14.57 -8.22 18.72
C THR A 427 14.64 -6.91 19.52
N LEU A 428 13.93 -6.82 20.65
CA LEU A 428 13.81 -5.62 21.47
C LEU A 428 14.71 -5.62 22.72
N PHE A 429 14.93 -6.80 23.32
CA PHE A 429 15.57 -6.92 24.63
C PHE A 429 16.65 -8.00 24.63
N THR A 430 17.65 -7.82 25.50
CA THR A 430 18.58 -8.90 25.84
C THR A 430 17.80 -10.07 26.45
N MET A 431 17.98 -11.28 25.89
CA MET A 431 17.38 -12.51 26.40
C MET A 431 18.40 -13.63 26.47
N LYS A 432 18.43 -14.40 27.57
CA LYS A 432 19.37 -15.52 27.77
C LYS A 432 20.84 -15.12 27.52
N ASP A 433 21.21 -13.93 27.99
CA ASP A 433 22.53 -13.31 27.78
C ASP A 433 22.89 -13.02 26.30
N ILE A 434 21.93 -13.17 25.38
CA ILE A 434 22.05 -12.78 23.97
C ILE A 434 21.53 -11.34 23.86
N PRO A 435 22.35 -10.38 23.39
CA PRO A 435 21.91 -9.01 23.15
C PRO A 435 20.71 -8.94 22.20
N ALA A 436 19.99 -7.82 22.25
CA ALA A 436 18.88 -7.59 21.34
C ALA A 436 19.33 -7.67 19.88
N THR A 437 18.58 -8.40 19.04
CA THR A 437 18.94 -8.68 17.64
C THR A 437 18.37 -7.69 16.63
N GLY A 438 17.33 -6.93 17.00
CA GLY A 438 16.76 -5.90 16.14
C GLY A 438 17.71 -4.71 15.99
N SER A 439 17.66 -4.01 14.86
CA SER A 439 18.44 -2.79 14.64
C SER A 439 18.03 -1.66 15.59
N ASP A 440 18.88 -0.66 15.75
CA ASP A 440 18.57 0.51 16.58
C ASP A 440 17.29 1.22 16.09
N ASP A 441 17.10 1.32 14.77
CA ASP A 441 15.90 1.88 14.16
C ASP A 441 14.64 1.07 14.52
N PHE A 442 14.71 -0.26 14.41
CA PHE A 442 13.60 -1.15 14.77
C PHE A 442 13.22 -0.99 16.25
N ARG A 443 14.21 -1.01 17.14
CA ARG A 443 13.97 -0.89 18.59
C ARG A 443 13.47 0.50 19.00
N SER A 444 13.71 1.52 18.17
CA SER A 444 13.29 2.91 18.39
C SER A 444 11.91 3.22 17.82
N MET A 445 11.24 2.26 17.17
CA MET A 445 9.89 2.45 16.65
C MET A 445 8.91 2.85 17.75
N SER A 446 7.99 3.75 17.41
CA SER A 446 7.08 4.37 18.36
C SER A 446 6.29 3.31 19.14
N GLU A 447 5.83 2.25 18.46
CA GLU A 447 4.96 1.16 18.89
C GLU A 447 5.63 0.23 19.91
N PHE A 448 6.96 0.35 20.05
CA PHE A 448 7.78 -0.37 21.03
C PHE A 448 8.29 0.54 22.16
N GLY A 449 7.85 1.79 22.21
CA GLY A 449 8.21 2.74 23.25
C GLY A 449 7.91 2.22 24.66
N PHE A 450 8.78 2.57 25.62
CA PHE A 450 8.68 2.14 27.01
C PHE A 450 7.70 3.01 27.80
N VAL A 451 6.43 2.98 27.38
CA VAL A 451 5.34 3.76 27.95
C VAL A 451 4.10 2.88 28.15
N ASN A 452 3.17 3.37 28.98
CA ASN A 452 1.88 2.73 29.18
C ASN A 452 1.11 2.60 27.85
N GLY A 453 0.55 1.42 27.60
CA GLY A 453 -0.24 1.10 26.41
C GLY A 453 0.56 0.63 25.21
N LYS A 454 1.90 0.61 25.31
CA LYS A 454 2.79 0.08 24.27
C LYS A 454 3.44 -1.21 24.74
N MET A 455 4.69 -1.19 25.15
CA MET A 455 5.33 -2.39 25.70
C MET A 455 4.98 -2.66 27.17
N PHE A 456 4.48 -1.65 27.90
CA PHE A 456 4.16 -1.72 29.32
C PHE A 456 2.71 -1.31 29.60
N ASP A 457 2.20 -1.74 30.75
CA ASP A 457 0.80 -1.53 31.17
C ASP A 457 0.61 -0.39 32.18
N ARG A 458 1.67 0.39 32.46
CA ARG A 458 1.66 1.48 33.45
C ARG A 458 2.87 2.41 33.30
N ASP A 459 2.77 3.56 33.95
CA ASP A 459 3.84 4.55 34.14
C ASP A 459 3.91 4.92 35.64
N VAL A 460 5.04 4.85 36.35
CA VAL A 460 6.37 4.36 35.92
C VAL A 460 6.32 2.88 35.56
N ILE A 461 7.03 2.50 34.48
CA ILE A 461 7.06 1.12 33.99
C ILE A 461 7.50 0.12 35.06
N ALA A 462 6.98 -1.10 34.99
CA ALA A 462 7.29 -2.18 35.91
C ALA A 462 7.30 -3.54 35.20
N THR A 463 7.87 -4.55 35.88
CA THR A 463 7.95 -5.92 35.35
C THR A 463 6.59 -6.43 34.86
N VAL A 464 6.56 -6.93 33.62
CA VAL A 464 5.35 -7.34 32.90
C VAL A 464 5.53 -8.70 32.23
N ASN A 465 4.47 -9.51 32.18
CA ASN A 465 4.45 -10.78 31.45
C ASN A 465 3.60 -10.64 30.19
N TYR A 466 4.10 -11.19 29.08
CA TYR A 466 3.36 -11.45 27.85
C TYR A 466 3.08 -12.94 27.77
N ALA A 467 1.81 -13.32 27.55
CA ALA A 467 1.44 -14.73 27.42
C ALA A 467 1.67 -15.22 25.99
N SER A 468 2.17 -16.45 25.88
CA SER A 468 2.19 -17.22 24.63
C SER A 468 1.03 -18.22 24.60
N SER A 469 0.83 -18.88 23.47
CA SER A 469 -0.11 -20.00 23.31
C SER A 469 0.40 -21.33 23.88
N THR A 470 1.64 -21.38 24.38
CA THR A 470 2.31 -22.62 24.80
C THR A 470 2.10 -22.90 26.29
N ILE A 471 1.74 -24.14 26.66
CA ILE A 471 1.72 -24.64 28.04
C ILE A 471 2.99 -25.43 28.31
N ASN A 472 3.66 -25.16 29.43
CA ASN A 472 4.88 -25.87 29.81
C ASN A 472 4.60 -27.21 30.52
N ASN A 473 5.66 -27.99 30.74
CA ASN A 473 5.61 -29.29 31.43
C ASN A 473 5.13 -29.26 32.90
N GLN A 474 4.91 -28.07 33.47
CA GLN A 474 4.33 -27.91 34.81
C GLN A 474 2.81 -27.68 34.76
N GLY A 475 2.23 -27.54 33.56
CA GLY A 475 0.82 -27.19 33.36
C GLY A 475 0.55 -25.69 33.53
N ASN A 476 1.56 -24.85 33.30
CA ASN A 476 1.46 -23.40 33.38
C ASN A 476 1.57 -22.76 31.99
N ILE A 477 0.92 -21.62 31.80
CA ILE A 477 1.01 -20.86 30.55
C ILE A 477 2.43 -20.29 30.44
N SER A 478 3.10 -20.58 29.34
CA SER A 478 4.41 -20.01 29.04
C SER A 478 4.26 -18.59 28.52
N GLY A 479 5.29 -17.79 28.73
CA GLY A 479 5.33 -16.43 28.24
C GLY A 479 6.73 -15.84 28.33
N VAL A 480 6.83 -14.54 28.03
CA VAL A 480 8.05 -13.76 28.23
C VAL A 480 7.80 -12.71 29.30
N ARG A 481 8.69 -12.64 30.29
CA ARG A 481 8.72 -11.60 31.32
C ARG A 481 9.75 -10.56 30.94
N ILE A 482 9.33 -9.30 30.83
CA ILE A 482 10.21 -8.15 30.71
C ILE A 482 10.48 -7.65 32.14
N ASN A 483 11.74 -7.70 32.57
CA ASN A 483 12.15 -7.33 33.92
C ASN A 483 12.49 -5.84 33.97
N VAL A 484 11.99 -5.17 35.01
CA VAL A 484 12.24 -3.76 35.28
C VAL A 484 12.74 -3.59 36.71
N VAL A 485 13.81 -2.84 36.89
CA VAL A 485 14.38 -2.45 38.18
C VAL A 485 14.54 -0.93 38.20
N ASP A 486 14.03 -0.28 39.24
CA ASP A 486 14.10 1.19 39.41
C ASP A 486 13.61 1.99 38.19
N GLY A 487 12.57 1.48 37.51
CA GLY A 487 11.98 2.11 36.33
C GLY A 487 12.77 1.92 35.03
N ALA A 488 13.84 1.11 35.03
CA ALA A 488 14.63 0.78 33.85
C ALA A 488 14.51 -0.71 33.49
N VAL A 489 14.39 -0.99 32.19
CA VAL A 489 14.37 -2.36 31.67
C VAL A 489 15.76 -2.99 31.81
N THR A 490 15.85 -4.18 32.39
CA THR A 490 17.12 -4.89 32.57
C THR A 490 17.33 -5.98 31.52
N ASN A 491 16.33 -6.85 31.34
CA ASN A 491 16.32 -7.92 30.33
C ASN A 491 14.89 -8.46 30.13
N ALA A 492 14.74 -9.36 29.16
CA ALA A 492 13.57 -10.22 29.05
C ALA A 492 13.96 -11.69 29.20
N GLN A 493 13.05 -12.52 29.72
CA GLN A 493 13.29 -13.95 29.90
C GLN A 493 12.01 -14.76 29.73
N GLU A 494 12.15 -16.00 29.27
CA GLU A 494 11.05 -16.96 29.26
C GLU A 494 10.60 -17.24 30.70
N ALA A 495 9.30 -17.29 30.92
CA ALA A 495 8.71 -17.50 32.23
C ALA A 495 7.42 -18.32 32.15
N GLY A 496 7.21 -19.18 33.15
CA GLY A 496 5.90 -19.77 33.41
C GLY A 496 5.02 -18.82 34.22
N ILE A 497 3.78 -18.65 33.79
CA ILE A 497 2.73 -17.92 34.50
C ILE A 497 1.93 -18.96 35.30
N ASP A 498 2.03 -18.88 36.63
CA ASP A 498 1.59 -19.93 37.56
C ASP A 498 0.06 -19.99 37.74
N VAL A 499 -0.66 -20.32 36.68
CA VAL A 499 -2.13 -20.46 36.67
C VAL A 499 -2.61 -21.73 37.38
N LYS A 500 -1.74 -22.73 37.51
CA LYS A 500 -2.02 -23.99 38.21
C LYS A 500 -1.94 -23.84 39.72
N GLY A 501 -0.97 -23.06 40.20
CA GLY A 501 -0.74 -22.82 41.63
C GLY A 501 -1.36 -21.53 42.18
N LYS A 502 -1.69 -20.56 41.32
CA LYS A 502 -2.22 -19.24 41.73
C LYS A 502 -3.40 -18.79 40.88
N VAL A 503 -4.34 -18.12 41.54
CA VAL A 503 -5.46 -17.41 40.90
C VAL A 503 -5.05 -15.99 40.50
N ASN A 504 -5.91 -15.33 39.72
CA ASN A 504 -5.76 -13.92 39.31
C ASN A 504 -4.43 -13.64 38.61
N GLN A 505 -3.91 -14.60 37.86
CA GLN A 505 -2.76 -14.34 37.00
C GLN A 505 -3.20 -13.47 35.83
N GLN A 506 -2.33 -12.55 35.42
CA GLN A 506 -2.63 -11.62 34.35
C GLN A 506 -1.42 -11.45 33.43
N ALA A 507 -1.68 -11.22 32.15
CA ALA A 507 -0.65 -10.99 31.14
C ALA A 507 -1.12 -10.01 30.06
N LEU A 508 -0.17 -9.41 29.36
CA LEU A 508 -0.41 -8.77 28.07
C LEU A 508 -0.46 -9.81 26.96
N CYS A 509 -1.15 -9.47 25.88
CA CYS A 509 -1.20 -10.27 24.65
C CYS A 509 -0.89 -9.34 23.48
N ARG A 510 0.07 -9.75 22.64
CA ARG A 510 0.39 -9.09 21.38
C ARG A 510 0.32 -10.13 20.26
N PRO A 511 -0.77 -10.14 19.47
CA PRO A 511 -0.97 -11.12 18.42
C PRO A 511 0.07 -11.00 17.31
N MET A 512 0.19 -12.06 16.51
CA MET A 512 1.05 -12.10 15.33
C MET A 512 0.29 -12.65 14.12
N ILE A 513 0.85 -12.37 12.94
CA ILE A 513 0.48 -12.97 11.65
C ILE A 513 1.72 -13.55 10.97
N THR A 514 1.52 -14.62 10.22
CA THR A 514 2.51 -15.11 9.25
C THR A 514 2.10 -14.66 7.86
N ILE A 515 3.07 -14.17 7.10
CA ILE A 515 2.92 -13.64 5.75
C ILE A 515 3.46 -14.68 4.77
N PHE A 516 2.70 -14.98 3.72
CA PHE A 516 3.04 -15.93 2.66
C PHE A 516 3.19 -15.26 1.29
N LYS A 517 3.90 -15.91 0.37
CA LYS A 517 4.04 -15.49 -1.04
C LYS A 517 3.93 -16.67 -2.00
#